data_AF-I7AS50-F1
#
_entry.id   AF-I7AS50-F1
#
_cell.length_a   1.000
_cell.length_b   1.000
_cell.length_c   1.000
_cell.angle_alpha   90.00
_cell.angle_beta   90.00
_cell.angle_gamma   90.00
#
_symmetry.space_group_name_H-M   'P 1'
#
loop_
_entity.id
_entity.type
_entity.pdbx_description
1 polymer ?
#
loop_
_entity_poly.entity_id
_entity_poly.type
_entity_poly.pdbx_seq_one_letter_code
_entity_poly.pdbx_strand_id
1 'polypeptide(L)'
;MDFNLLDERLEGKTEVGLLSTEEYKYMVKDVYDHIKTKHPQVDTFLLNGEGMLCPLKTKTFQFFILLGVCCPLHSFEDFISISSHMSQEDTSLLKGEKRNVIYDSTYGRRSSENEMSGDILVVTKNQMFYEYYFYKYNAESFYNLERRDRMEYLSSKCNKGRRIRDLQIFAIIFTSRAYEELARSIRRALVSRRKNAYLLFLKDLSYERMITIEGTECIVVVDCPFFECTLDLHIPVVTPFEVEYAFSGEWKRFDKNSFSVSLESKSDCTEVDHIGKAGRILLRSEGQNVPYCYGEENMDIHSGDSGIPCKYDNEGT
;
A
#
# COMPACT_ATOMS: atom_id res chain seq x y z
N MET A 1 11.54 25.44 -4.38
CA MET A 1 11.53 24.79 -5.71
C MET A 1 12.22 25.74 -6.67
N ASP A 2 13.08 25.24 -7.55
CA ASP A 2 13.73 26.06 -8.57
C ASP A 2 12.82 26.13 -9.81
N PHE A 3 12.17 27.28 -10.00
CA PHE A 3 11.25 27.50 -11.11
C PHE A 3 11.97 27.64 -12.47
N ASN A 4 13.24 28.04 -12.49
CA ASN A 4 14.00 28.10 -13.75
C ASN A 4 14.32 26.68 -14.23
N LEU A 5 14.78 25.83 -13.32
CA LEU A 5 14.99 24.41 -13.63
C LEU A 5 13.68 23.71 -14.02
N LEU A 6 12.56 24.07 -13.39
CA LEU A 6 11.25 23.58 -13.79
C LEU A 6 10.93 23.97 -15.24
N ASP A 7 11.14 25.24 -15.60
CA ASP A 7 10.86 25.74 -16.95
C ASP A 7 11.69 25.00 -18.01
N GLU A 8 12.98 24.78 -17.76
CA GLU A 8 13.86 24.01 -18.64
C GLU A 8 13.39 22.55 -18.80
N ARG A 9 12.92 21.92 -17.71
CA ARG A 9 12.48 20.52 -17.73
C ARG A 9 11.11 20.31 -18.36
N LEU A 10 10.28 21.35 -18.40
CA LEU A 10 8.96 21.31 -19.04
C LEU A 10 9.02 21.50 -20.56
N GLU A 11 10.17 21.90 -21.10
CA GLU A 11 10.32 22.12 -22.54
C GLU A 11 10.03 20.82 -23.33
N GLY A 12 9.12 20.91 -24.29
CA GLY A 12 8.70 19.77 -25.13
C GLY A 12 7.78 18.75 -24.45
N LYS A 13 7.36 18.97 -23.20
CA LYS A 13 6.37 18.13 -22.51
C LYS A 13 4.95 18.56 -22.87
N THR A 14 4.03 17.61 -22.98
CA THR A 14 2.60 17.90 -23.20
C THR A 14 1.75 17.54 -21.99
N GLU A 15 2.19 16.56 -21.19
CA GLU A 15 1.40 16.01 -20.09
C GLU A 15 2.28 15.82 -18.84
N VAL A 16 1.86 16.41 -17.72
CA VAL A 16 2.63 16.35 -16.47
C VAL A 16 1.76 16.01 -15.26
N GLY A 17 2.29 15.16 -14.37
CA GLY A 17 1.70 14.87 -13.08
C GLY A 17 2.29 15.77 -11.99
N LEU A 18 1.49 16.60 -11.35
CA LEU A 18 1.87 17.36 -10.16
C LEU A 18 1.40 16.60 -8.91
N LEU A 19 2.34 15.96 -8.23
CA LEU A 19 2.09 15.11 -7.06
C LEU A 19 2.52 15.85 -5.81
N SER A 20 1.68 15.83 -4.78
CA SER A 20 2.01 16.42 -3.48
C SER A 20 1.60 15.52 -2.33
N THR A 21 2.43 15.48 -1.28
CA THR A 21 2.03 14.93 0.01
C THR A 21 1.36 16.00 0.86
N GLU A 22 0.65 15.58 1.91
CA GLU A 22 -0.09 16.46 2.82
C GLU A 22 0.72 17.67 3.30
N GLU A 23 1.98 17.44 3.67
CA GLU A 23 2.91 18.46 4.19
C GLU A 23 3.22 19.57 3.17
N TYR A 24 3.16 19.28 1.87
CA TYR A 24 3.55 20.19 0.81
C TYR A 24 2.35 20.67 -0.04
N LYS A 25 1.12 20.42 0.42
CA LYS A 25 -0.11 20.88 -0.26
C LYS A 25 -0.13 22.40 -0.50
N TYR A 26 0.47 23.17 0.40
CA TYR A 26 0.55 24.63 0.27
C TYR A 26 1.31 25.10 -0.98
N MET A 27 2.23 24.29 -1.52
CA MET A 27 3.01 24.63 -2.70
C MET A 27 2.29 24.32 -4.02
N VAL A 28 1.23 23.51 -3.99
CA VAL A 28 0.56 23.01 -5.21
C VAL A 28 0.05 24.16 -6.07
N LYS A 29 -0.59 25.15 -5.44
CA LYS A 29 -1.17 26.29 -6.14
C LYS A 29 -0.11 27.10 -6.86
N ASP A 30 0.94 27.51 -6.16
CA ASP A 30 2.00 28.35 -6.72
C ASP A 30 2.69 27.67 -7.91
N VAL A 31 2.94 26.36 -7.80
CA VAL A 31 3.54 25.56 -8.88
C VAL A 31 2.59 25.42 -10.06
N TYR A 32 1.31 25.13 -9.80
CA TYR A 32 0.30 25.01 -10.85
C TYR A 32 0.10 26.33 -11.61
N ASP A 33 -0.04 27.45 -10.90
CA ASP A 33 -0.24 28.78 -11.47
C ASP A 33 0.98 29.20 -12.31
N HIS A 34 2.19 28.88 -11.85
CA HIS A 34 3.44 29.10 -12.62
C HIS A 34 3.43 28.33 -13.94
N ILE A 35 3.09 27.03 -13.93
CA ILE A 35 3.02 26.21 -15.14
C ILE A 35 1.97 26.75 -16.10
N LYS A 36 0.77 27.08 -15.61
CA LYS A 36 -0.31 27.58 -16.46
C LYS A 36 0.00 28.95 -17.07
N THR A 37 0.80 29.77 -16.40
CA THR A 37 1.20 31.08 -16.92
C THR A 37 2.31 30.96 -17.97
N LYS A 38 3.33 30.14 -17.73
CA LYS A 38 4.53 30.06 -18.60
C LYS A 38 4.48 28.96 -19.66
N HIS A 39 3.76 27.88 -19.40
CA HIS A 39 3.63 26.71 -20.27
C HIS A 39 2.15 26.35 -20.45
N PRO A 40 1.31 27.25 -20.99
CA PRO A 40 -0.13 27.05 -21.12
C PRO A 40 -0.51 25.82 -21.96
N GLN A 41 0.38 25.37 -22.83
CA GLN A 41 0.23 24.16 -23.65
C GLN A 41 0.39 22.84 -22.88
N VAL A 42 0.84 22.90 -21.63
CA VAL A 42 1.06 21.71 -20.80
C VAL A 42 -0.21 21.36 -20.02
N ASP A 43 -0.69 20.14 -20.19
CA ASP A 43 -1.76 19.57 -19.39
C ASP A 43 -1.22 19.09 -18.05
N THR A 44 -1.69 19.73 -16.97
CA THR A 44 -1.22 19.49 -15.60
C THR A 44 -2.28 18.74 -14.81
N PHE A 45 -1.95 17.55 -14.34
CA PHE A 45 -2.82 16.70 -13.53
C PHE A 45 -2.43 16.76 -12.07
N LEU A 46 -3.35 17.20 -11.21
CA LEU A 46 -3.13 17.25 -9.77
C LEU A 46 -3.39 15.88 -9.14
N LEU A 47 -2.42 15.39 -8.37
CA LEU A 47 -2.48 14.09 -7.73
C LEU A 47 -2.07 14.22 -6.26
N ASN A 48 -2.84 13.59 -5.37
CA ASN A 48 -2.48 13.51 -3.96
C ASN A 48 -1.66 12.23 -3.72
N GLY A 49 -0.53 12.35 -3.02
CA GLY A 49 0.20 11.22 -2.47
C GLY A 49 -0.06 11.13 -0.97
N GLU A 50 -0.25 9.91 -0.46
CA GLU A 50 -0.53 9.66 0.96
C GLU A 50 0.76 9.43 1.72
N GLY A 51 1.19 10.42 2.50
CA GLY A 51 2.41 10.35 3.32
C GLY A 51 3.71 10.41 2.52
N MET A 52 3.85 9.63 1.45
CA MET A 52 4.98 9.64 0.53
C MET A 52 4.58 9.43 -0.93
N LEU A 53 5.46 9.86 -1.83
CA LEU A 53 5.27 9.77 -3.28
C LEU A 53 5.89 8.48 -3.82
N CYS A 54 5.07 7.62 -4.42
CA CYS A 54 5.53 6.35 -5.00
C CYS A 54 5.01 6.21 -6.44
N PRO A 55 5.86 5.95 -7.44
CA PRO A 55 5.44 5.81 -8.83
C PRO A 55 4.51 4.62 -9.03
N LEU A 56 4.60 3.59 -8.18
CA LEU A 56 3.70 2.43 -8.24
C LEU A 56 2.25 2.76 -7.81
N LYS A 57 2.04 3.87 -7.11
CA LYS A 57 0.73 4.33 -6.64
C LYS A 57 0.07 5.33 -7.60
N THR A 58 0.81 5.85 -8.55
CA THR A 58 0.34 6.94 -9.42
C THR A 58 0.02 6.44 -10.83
N LYS A 59 -0.63 7.26 -11.65
CA LYS A 59 -0.70 6.99 -13.09
C LYS A 59 0.66 7.36 -13.71
N THR A 60 0.94 6.82 -14.89
CA THR A 60 2.11 7.18 -15.71
C THR A 60 1.86 8.50 -16.44
N PHE A 61 2.86 9.38 -16.42
CA PHE A 61 2.89 10.65 -17.15
C PHE A 61 4.25 10.80 -17.80
N GLN A 62 4.38 11.72 -18.76
CA GLN A 62 5.67 12.00 -19.43
C GLN A 62 6.69 12.64 -18.49
N PHE A 63 6.21 13.38 -17.49
CA PHE A 63 7.03 14.09 -16.54
C PHE A 63 6.29 14.28 -15.22
N PHE A 64 7.02 14.21 -14.12
CA PHE A 64 6.48 14.39 -12.79
C PHE A 64 7.07 15.61 -12.08
N ILE A 65 6.22 16.33 -11.38
CA ILE A 65 6.61 17.36 -10.43
C ILE A 65 6.25 16.83 -9.04
N LEU A 66 7.26 16.61 -8.21
CA LEU A 66 7.15 15.90 -6.95
C LEU A 66 7.32 16.87 -5.77
N LEU A 67 6.23 17.14 -5.08
CA LEU A 67 6.18 17.97 -3.88
C LEU A 67 6.07 17.07 -2.65
N GLY A 68 7.20 16.51 -2.20
CA GLY A 68 7.25 15.70 -0.99
C GLY A 68 8.35 14.65 -0.97
N VAL A 69 8.32 13.82 0.06
CA VAL A 69 9.24 12.69 0.22
C VAL A 69 8.87 11.59 -0.77
N CYS A 70 9.86 11.14 -1.54
CA CYS A 70 9.72 10.06 -2.52
C CYS A 70 10.10 8.72 -1.90
N CYS A 71 9.43 7.66 -2.35
CA CYS A 71 9.74 6.29 -2.00
C CYS A 71 11.17 5.95 -2.45
N PRO A 72 12.06 5.47 -1.54
CA PRO A 72 13.44 5.14 -1.91
C PRO A 72 13.54 3.82 -2.69
N LEU A 73 12.54 2.93 -2.57
CA LEU A 73 12.51 1.64 -3.26
C LEU A 73 12.06 1.74 -4.73
N HIS A 74 11.33 2.81 -5.08
CA HIS A 74 10.74 2.96 -6.41
C HIS A 74 11.02 4.36 -6.95
N SER A 75 11.87 4.43 -7.97
CA SER A 75 12.27 5.70 -8.57
C SER A 75 11.30 6.14 -9.66
N PHE A 76 10.97 7.42 -9.69
CA PHE A 76 10.41 8.07 -10.87
C PHE A 76 11.50 8.19 -11.96
N GLU A 77 11.10 8.03 -13.22
CA GLU A 77 12.03 8.08 -14.36
C GLU A 77 12.38 9.51 -14.76
N ASP A 78 11.37 10.33 -15.09
CA ASP A 78 11.54 11.73 -15.47
C ASP A 78 10.74 12.64 -14.54
N PHE A 79 11.45 13.36 -13.68
CA PHE A 79 10.83 14.18 -12.65
C PHE A 79 11.70 15.35 -12.22
N ILE A 80 11.05 16.34 -11.63
CA ILE A 80 11.66 17.35 -10.76
C ILE A 80 11.03 17.25 -9.38
N SER A 81 11.86 17.25 -8.34
CA SER A 81 11.38 17.25 -6.96
C SER A 81 11.72 18.55 -6.27
N ILE A 82 11.00 18.83 -5.18
CA ILE A 82 11.45 19.82 -4.22
C ILE A 82 12.80 19.40 -3.62
N SER A 83 13.70 20.37 -3.50
CA SER A 83 14.89 20.26 -2.67
C SER A 83 14.74 21.20 -1.48
N SER A 84 14.80 20.65 -0.27
CA SER A 84 14.90 21.40 0.96
C SER A 84 16.38 21.51 1.34
N HIS A 85 16.81 22.72 1.68
CA HIS A 85 18.13 22.89 2.27
C HIS A 85 18.05 22.60 3.76
N MET A 86 18.94 21.73 4.22
CA MET A 86 19.16 21.48 5.64
C MET A 86 19.73 22.73 6.32
N SER A 87 19.37 22.96 7.59
CA SER A 87 19.93 24.08 8.35
C SER A 87 21.45 23.92 8.52
N GLN A 88 22.17 25.04 8.72
CA GLN A 88 23.62 24.98 8.99
C GLN A 88 23.93 24.25 10.30
N GLU A 89 23.04 24.36 11.28
CA GLU A 89 23.13 23.67 12.57
C GLU A 89 23.03 22.15 12.38
N ASP A 90 21.98 21.68 11.71
CA ASP A 90 21.77 20.25 11.40
C ASP A 90 22.94 19.68 10.58
N THR A 91 23.41 20.43 9.59
CA THR A 91 24.56 20.04 8.77
C THR A 91 25.83 19.89 9.61
N SER A 92 26.02 20.76 10.60
CA SER A 92 27.19 20.71 11.49
C SER A 92 27.11 19.54 12.46
N LEU A 93 25.92 19.23 12.99
CA LEU A 93 25.68 18.05 13.83
C LEU A 93 25.96 16.75 13.07
N LEU A 94 25.51 16.66 11.82
CA LEU A 94 25.69 15.44 11.01
C LEU A 94 27.12 15.25 10.49
N LYS A 95 27.94 16.31 10.39
CA LYS A 95 29.36 16.17 9.98
C LYS A 95 30.20 15.34 10.94
N GLY A 96 29.84 15.31 12.22
CA GLY A 96 30.51 14.52 13.25
C GLY A 96 29.94 13.11 13.43
N GLU A 97 28.89 12.77 12.69
CA GLU A 97 28.16 11.52 12.89
C GLU A 97 28.95 10.33 12.32
N LYS A 98 29.08 9.27 13.13
CA LYS A 98 29.81 8.04 12.76
C LYS A 98 28.88 6.93 12.27
N ARG A 99 27.58 7.08 12.52
CA ARG A 99 26.53 6.14 12.10
C ARG A 99 26.27 6.20 10.60
N ASN A 100 25.59 5.18 10.10
CA ASN A 100 25.08 5.18 8.72
C ASN A 100 23.89 6.15 8.63
N VAL A 101 24.07 7.26 7.93
CA VAL A 101 23.02 8.29 7.82
C VAL A 101 22.20 8.08 6.55
N ILE A 102 20.88 7.97 6.71
CA ILE A 102 19.91 7.85 5.63
C ILE A 102 19.14 9.15 5.51
N TYR A 103 19.07 9.70 4.30
CA TYR A 103 18.35 10.93 4.02
C TYR A 103 17.11 10.61 3.18
N ASP A 104 16.03 11.33 3.43
CA ASP A 104 14.91 11.33 2.48
C ASP A 104 15.24 12.14 1.20
N SER A 105 14.39 12.01 0.20
CA SER A 105 14.61 12.61 -1.12
C SER A 105 14.63 14.15 -1.12
N THR A 106 14.08 14.81 -0.09
CA THR A 106 14.00 16.27 -0.07
C THR A 106 15.37 16.90 0.15
N TYR A 107 16.31 16.19 0.77
CA TYR A 107 17.67 16.69 1.00
C TYR A 107 18.65 16.46 -0.17
N GLY A 108 18.15 16.00 -1.33
CA GLY A 108 18.94 15.87 -2.57
C GLY A 108 19.99 14.75 -2.57
N ARG A 109 20.04 13.90 -1.54
CA ARG A 109 20.89 12.70 -1.49
C ARG A 109 20.03 11.45 -1.57
N ARG A 110 20.16 10.67 -2.64
CA ARG A 110 19.62 9.30 -2.67
C ARG A 110 20.53 8.40 -1.86
N SER A 111 20.05 7.91 -0.72
CA SER A 111 20.66 6.78 -0.05
C SER A 111 20.43 5.53 -0.91
N SER A 112 21.48 4.90 -1.42
CA SER A 112 21.35 3.57 -2.04
C SER A 112 21.14 2.54 -0.94
N GLU A 113 20.03 1.78 -0.99
CA GLU A 113 19.80 0.60 -0.15
C GLU A 113 20.76 -0.55 -0.55
N ASN A 114 22.06 -0.38 -0.32
CA ASN A 114 22.94 -1.53 -0.14
C ASN A 114 22.76 -2.04 1.29
N GLU A 115 22.88 -3.35 1.53
CA GLU A 115 22.69 -3.95 2.86
C GLU A 115 23.41 -3.15 3.94
N MET A 116 22.66 -2.34 4.69
CA MET A 116 23.23 -1.49 5.72
C MET A 116 23.29 -2.31 7.02
N SER A 117 24.51 -2.64 7.44
CA SER A 117 24.79 -3.22 8.74
C SER A 117 25.26 -2.14 9.71
N GLY A 118 24.75 -2.13 10.95
CA GLY A 118 25.18 -1.23 12.02
C GLY A 118 24.12 -0.21 12.43
N ASP A 119 24.52 0.74 13.26
CA ASP A 119 23.63 1.79 13.77
C ASP A 119 23.25 2.77 12.66
N ILE A 120 21.94 2.91 12.42
CA ILE A 120 21.38 3.76 11.37
C ILE A 120 20.74 4.99 12.01
N LEU A 121 21.03 6.17 11.45
CA LEU A 121 20.38 7.43 11.77
C LEU A 121 19.57 7.90 10.55
N VAL A 122 18.27 8.09 10.73
CA VAL A 122 17.36 8.55 9.68
C VAL A 122 17.15 10.05 9.81
N VAL A 123 17.44 10.78 8.74
CA VAL A 123 17.25 12.21 8.61
C VAL A 123 16.05 12.46 7.70
N THR A 124 14.89 12.52 8.34
CA THR A 124 13.61 12.82 7.70
C THR A 124 12.67 13.48 8.69
N LYS A 125 11.78 14.34 8.20
CA LYS A 125 10.63 14.82 8.97
C LYS A 125 9.37 13.97 8.75
N ASN A 126 9.43 13.03 7.81
CA ASN A 126 8.29 12.22 7.43
C ASN A 126 8.19 10.94 8.28
N GLN A 127 7.09 10.79 9.01
CA GLN A 127 6.86 9.66 9.92
C GLN A 127 6.88 8.31 9.19
N MET A 128 6.23 8.22 8.03
CA MET A 128 6.14 6.97 7.27
C MET A 128 7.50 6.49 6.76
N PHE A 129 8.36 7.43 6.32
CA PHE A 129 9.73 7.12 5.94
C PHE A 129 10.52 6.56 7.13
N TYR A 130 10.44 7.22 8.29
CA TYR A 130 11.14 6.79 9.50
C TYR A 130 10.68 5.39 9.99
N GLU A 131 9.38 5.15 10.05
CA GLU A 131 8.80 3.89 10.56
C GLU A 131 9.34 2.66 9.83
N TYR A 132 9.48 2.73 8.50
CA TYR A 132 10.04 1.63 7.72
C TYR A 132 11.46 1.24 8.18
N TYR A 133 12.37 2.22 8.29
CA TYR A 133 13.75 1.95 8.73
C TYR A 133 13.83 1.59 10.22
N PHE A 134 12.95 2.14 11.05
CA PHE A 134 12.85 1.78 12.46
C PHE A 134 12.45 0.31 12.63
N TYR A 135 11.40 -0.15 11.94
CA TYR A 135 10.97 -1.56 12.05
C TYR A 135 12.00 -2.52 11.44
N LYS A 136 12.54 -2.18 10.27
CA LYS A 136 13.49 -3.03 9.53
C LYS A 136 14.87 -3.11 10.20
N TYR A 137 15.40 -1.98 10.65
CA TYR A 137 16.80 -1.87 11.10
C TYR A 137 16.99 -1.32 12.52
N ASN A 138 15.90 -1.06 13.28
CA ASN A 138 15.98 -0.41 14.59
C ASN A 138 16.65 0.97 14.53
N ALA A 139 16.42 1.71 13.44
CA ALA A 139 17.07 3.00 13.19
C ALA A 139 16.59 4.11 14.13
N GLU A 140 17.49 5.05 14.44
CA GLU A 140 17.14 6.24 15.22
C GLU A 140 16.70 7.40 14.33
N SER A 141 15.78 8.23 14.79
CA SER A 141 15.39 9.46 14.11
C SER A 141 16.27 10.62 14.56
N PHE A 142 16.85 11.35 13.61
CA PHE A 142 17.58 12.60 13.87
C PHE A 142 16.67 13.70 14.44
N TYR A 143 15.45 13.82 13.91
CA TYR A 143 14.47 14.82 14.35
C TYR A 143 13.55 14.32 15.49
N ASN A 144 13.93 13.25 16.21
CA ASN A 144 13.16 12.69 17.32
C ASN A 144 11.68 12.40 16.99
N LEU A 145 11.41 11.86 15.79
CA LEU A 145 10.07 11.41 15.40
C LEU A 145 9.53 10.34 16.36
N GLU A 146 8.20 10.25 16.43
CA GLU A 146 7.52 9.36 17.36
C GLU A 146 7.90 7.90 17.10
N ARG A 147 8.30 7.22 18.18
CA ARG A 147 8.63 5.80 18.16
C ARG A 147 7.44 5.02 18.69
N ARG A 148 6.95 4.08 17.88
CA ARG A 148 6.04 3.03 18.36
C ARG A 148 6.84 1.90 19.00
N ASP A 149 6.20 1.08 19.81
CA ASP A 149 6.86 -0.10 20.38
C ASP A 149 7.18 -1.09 19.24
N ARG A 150 8.48 -1.24 18.96
CA ARG A 150 8.98 -2.17 17.94
C ARG A 150 8.72 -3.61 18.33
N MET A 151 8.87 -3.95 19.61
CA MET A 151 8.62 -5.30 20.09
C MET A 151 7.16 -5.66 19.93
N GLU A 152 6.25 -4.74 20.28
CA GLU A 152 4.82 -4.90 20.08
C GLU A 152 4.50 -5.11 18.59
N TYR A 153 5.02 -4.23 17.72
CA TYR A 153 4.82 -4.33 16.27
C TYR A 153 5.29 -5.68 15.71
N LEU A 154 6.53 -6.08 15.98
CA LEU A 154 7.08 -7.35 15.46
C LEU A 154 6.38 -8.57 16.06
N SER A 155 6.04 -8.52 17.35
CA SER A 155 5.25 -9.57 18.01
C SER A 155 3.87 -9.69 17.40
N SER A 156 3.24 -8.57 17.01
CA SER A 156 1.96 -8.58 16.31
C SER A 156 2.06 -9.30 14.95
N LYS A 157 3.17 -9.12 14.20
CA LYS A 157 3.40 -9.82 12.93
C LYS A 157 3.56 -11.33 13.14
N CYS A 158 4.35 -11.74 14.15
CA CYS A 158 4.47 -13.14 14.56
C CYS A 158 3.09 -13.76 14.89
N ASN A 159 2.29 -13.05 15.68
CA ASN A 159 1.00 -13.53 16.12
C ASN A 159 0.01 -13.65 14.95
N LYS A 160 0.02 -12.69 14.01
CA LYS A 160 -0.74 -12.77 12.77
C LYS A 160 -0.37 -14.00 11.95
N GLY A 161 0.93 -14.24 11.73
CA GLY A 161 1.39 -15.43 11.00
C GLY A 161 0.94 -16.75 11.63
N ARG A 162 0.97 -16.87 12.97
CA ARG A 162 0.45 -18.06 13.66
C ARG A 162 -1.06 -18.26 13.48
N ARG A 163 -1.84 -17.18 13.49
CA ARG A 163 -3.31 -17.23 13.35
C ARG A 163 -3.75 -17.71 11.97
N ILE A 164 -2.98 -17.41 10.92
CA ILE A 164 -3.39 -17.70 9.54
C ILE A 164 -3.03 -19.12 9.07
N ARG A 165 -2.21 -19.86 9.81
CA ARG A 165 -1.70 -21.18 9.40
C ARG A 165 -2.83 -22.18 9.09
N ASP A 166 -3.88 -22.15 9.91
CA ASP A 166 -4.96 -23.14 9.87
C ASP A 166 -6.12 -22.70 8.94
N LEU A 167 -6.14 -21.43 8.50
CA LEU A 167 -7.14 -20.87 7.58
C LEU A 167 -7.02 -21.49 6.18
N GLN A 168 -8.12 -21.63 5.47
CA GLN A 168 -8.26 -22.33 4.20
C GLN A 168 -8.46 -21.40 3.00
N ILE A 169 -9.09 -20.24 3.18
CA ILE A 169 -9.48 -19.36 2.07
C ILE A 169 -8.79 -18.00 2.16
N PHE A 170 -7.96 -17.70 1.16
CA PHE A 170 -7.12 -16.49 1.09
C PHE A 170 -7.49 -15.64 -0.13
N ALA A 171 -7.61 -14.33 0.08
CA ALA A 171 -7.53 -13.33 -0.98
C ALA A 171 -6.14 -12.69 -0.98
N ILE A 172 -5.43 -12.75 -2.10
CA ILE A 172 -4.15 -12.10 -2.30
C ILE A 172 -4.38 -10.85 -3.14
N ILE A 173 -4.29 -9.70 -2.50
CA ILE A 173 -4.48 -8.40 -3.12
C ILE A 173 -3.11 -7.82 -3.44
N PHE A 174 -2.87 -7.43 -4.69
CA PHE A 174 -1.67 -6.70 -5.07
C PHE A 174 -2.04 -5.33 -5.66
N THR A 175 -1.32 -4.29 -5.23
CA THR A 175 -1.65 -2.88 -5.53
C THR A 175 -0.99 -2.35 -6.80
N SER A 176 0.04 -3.04 -7.27
CA SER A 176 0.79 -2.68 -8.47
C SER A 176 1.15 -3.93 -9.26
N ARG A 177 1.16 -3.80 -10.59
CA ARG A 177 1.59 -4.87 -11.51
C ARG A 177 3.02 -5.32 -11.27
N ALA A 178 3.86 -4.46 -10.69
CA ALA A 178 5.22 -4.82 -10.27
C ALA A 178 5.25 -5.99 -9.27
N TYR A 179 4.17 -6.21 -8.50
CA TYR A 179 4.07 -7.27 -7.51
C TYR A 179 3.31 -8.50 -7.98
N GLU A 180 2.92 -8.57 -9.26
CA GLU A 180 2.10 -9.68 -9.76
C GLU A 180 2.81 -11.03 -9.64
N GLU A 181 4.10 -11.10 -9.95
CA GLU A 181 4.89 -12.34 -9.84
C GLU A 181 5.08 -12.79 -8.39
N LEU A 182 5.23 -11.85 -7.46
CA LEU A 182 5.27 -12.13 -6.03
C LEU A 182 3.94 -12.71 -5.55
N ALA A 183 2.81 -12.06 -5.92
CA ALA A 183 1.47 -12.54 -5.60
C ALA A 183 1.19 -13.93 -6.20
N ARG A 184 1.62 -14.19 -7.45
CA ARG A 184 1.54 -15.51 -8.09
C ARG A 184 2.37 -16.55 -7.34
N SER A 185 3.53 -16.18 -6.83
CA SER A 185 4.40 -17.07 -6.07
C SER A 185 3.79 -17.46 -4.73
N ILE A 186 3.20 -16.49 -4.01
CA ILE A 186 2.42 -16.73 -2.79
C ILE A 186 1.26 -17.68 -3.08
N ARG A 187 0.49 -17.42 -4.14
CA ARG A 187 -0.61 -18.30 -4.56
C ARG A 187 -0.15 -19.72 -4.80
N ARG A 188 0.96 -19.92 -5.55
CA ARG A 188 1.49 -21.26 -5.83
C ARG A 188 1.82 -22.01 -4.53
N ALA A 189 2.44 -21.34 -3.56
CA ALA A 189 2.79 -21.93 -2.27
C ALA A 189 1.57 -22.25 -1.38
N LEU A 190 0.51 -21.45 -1.45
CA LEU A 190 -0.75 -21.73 -0.76
C LEU A 190 -1.50 -22.91 -1.40
N VAL A 191 -1.59 -22.93 -2.73
CA VAL A 191 -2.25 -24.01 -3.48
C VAL A 191 -1.52 -25.34 -3.30
N SER A 192 -0.18 -25.37 -3.27
CA SER A 192 0.57 -26.60 -2.98
C SER A 192 0.25 -27.20 -1.61
N ARG A 193 -0.29 -26.38 -0.69
CA ARG A 193 -0.71 -26.75 0.67
C ARG A 193 -2.22 -26.96 0.79
N ARG A 194 -2.90 -27.15 -0.34
CA ARG A 194 -4.36 -27.38 -0.42
C ARG A 194 -5.19 -26.22 0.15
N LYS A 195 -4.69 -24.99 0.08
CA LYS A 195 -5.43 -23.78 0.42
C LYS A 195 -6.08 -23.18 -0.82
N ASN A 196 -7.26 -22.60 -0.66
CA ASN A 196 -7.93 -21.80 -1.69
C ASN A 196 -7.33 -20.40 -1.70
N ALA A 197 -6.74 -19.97 -2.82
CA ALA A 197 -6.08 -18.68 -2.93
C ALA A 197 -6.48 -17.94 -4.23
N TYR A 198 -7.12 -16.78 -4.05
CA TYR A 198 -7.59 -15.90 -5.12
C TYR A 198 -6.64 -14.72 -5.31
N LEU A 199 -6.43 -14.29 -6.55
CA LEU A 199 -5.63 -13.10 -6.87
C LEU A 199 -6.57 -11.95 -7.23
N LEU A 200 -6.40 -10.81 -6.57
CA LEU A 200 -7.17 -9.61 -6.78
C LEU A 200 -6.22 -8.43 -7.05
N PHE A 201 -6.51 -7.66 -8.09
CA PHE A 201 -5.76 -6.44 -8.39
C PHE A 201 -6.58 -5.23 -7.92
N LEU A 202 -6.13 -4.56 -6.86
CA LEU A 202 -6.77 -3.36 -6.32
C LEU A 202 -5.71 -2.29 -6.11
N LYS A 203 -5.70 -1.27 -6.98
CA LYS A 203 -4.70 -0.19 -6.93
C LYS A 203 -4.74 0.60 -5.62
N ASP A 204 -5.94 0.73 -5.06
CA ASP A 204 -6.22 1.51 -3.87
C ASP A 204 -7.01 0.64 -2.87
N LEU A 205 -6.51 0.63 -1.63
CA LEU A 205 -6.96 -0.19 -0.52
C LEU A 205 -7.71 0.70 0.46
N SER A 206 -9.04 0.65 0.39
CA SER A 206 -9.90 1.31 1.35
C SER A 206 -10.70 0.30 2.15
N TYR A 207 -11.16 0.70 3.33
CA TYR A 207 -12.02 -0.15 4.17
C TYR A 207 -13.25 -0.63 3.39
N GLU A 208 -13.90 0.28 2.68
CA GLU A 208 -15.12 0.05 1.91
C GLU A 208 -14.90 -0.95 0.78
N ARG A 209 -13.72 -0.94 0.16
CA ARG A 209 -13.38 -1.93 -0.86
C ARG A 209 -13.08 -3.29 -0.26
N MET A 210 -12.33 -3.32 0.84
CA MET A 210 -11.89 -4.57 1.43
C MET A 210 -13.02 -5.32 2.15
N ILE A 211 -13.98 -4.61 2.75
CA ILE A 211 -15.12 -5.25 3.43
C ILE A 211 -16.04 -5.99 2.46
N THR A 212 -16.07 -5.60 1.18
CA THR A 212 -16.87 -6.28 0.14
C THR A 212 -16.29 -7.61 -0.31
N ILE A 213 -15.08 -7.95 0.14
CA ILE A 213 -14.44 -9.24 -0.17
C ILE A 213 -15.01 -10.31 0.77
N GLU A 214 -16.16 -10.85 0.41
CA GLU A 214 -16.85 -11.88 1.18
C GLU A 214 -16.22 -13.27 1.00
N GLY A 215 -16.53 -14.18 1.93
CA GLY A 215 -16.18 -15.61 1.88
C GLY A 215 -14.67 -15.92 1.87
N THR A 216 -13.84 -14.98 2.29
CA THR A 216 -12.41 -15.18 2.54
C THR A 216 -12.13 -15.15 4.03
N GLU A 217 -11.16 -15.93 4.49
CA GLU A 217 -10.78 -16.01 5.90
C GLU A 217 -9.55 -15.16 6.20
N CYS A 218 -8.77 -14.80 5.17
CA CYS A 218 -7.56 -13.99 5.30
C CYS A 218 -7.31 -13.18 4.03
N ILE A 219 -6.85 -11.95 4.22
CA ILE A 219 -6.36 -11.09 3.14
C ILE A 219 -4.84 -10.95 3.24
N VAL A 220 -4.15 -11.30 2.17
CA VAL A 220 -2.72 -11.06 1.96
C VAL A 220 -2.57 -9.81 1.09
N VAL A 221 -2.01 -8.74 1.65
CA VAL A 221 -1.74 -7.49 0.92
C VAL A 221 -0.29 -7.47 0.46
N VAL A 222 -0.09 -7.36 -0.86
CA VAL A 222 1.19 -7.21 -1.52
C VAL A 222 1.29 -5.78 -2.07
N ASP A 223 2.01 -4.94 -1.35
CA ASP A 223 2.12 -3.51 -1.62
C ASP A 223 3.56 -3.01 -1.43
N CYS A 224 3.85 -1.75 -1.76
CA CYS A 224 5.11 -1.12 -1.43
C CYS A 224 5.36 -1.20 0.10
N PRO A 225 6.56 -1.63 0.56
CA PRO A 225 6.83 -1.85 1.99
C PRO A 225 6.61 -0.64 2.91
N PHE A 226 6.64 0.56 2.33
CA PHE A 226 6.35 1.79 3.05
C PHE A 226 4.85 2.05 3.29
N PHE A 227 3.97 1.43 2.52
CA PHE A 227 2.52 1.58 2.63
C PHE A 227 1.96 0.40 3.42
N GLU A 228 1.85 0.56 4.74
CA GLU A 228 1.25 -0.46 5.59
C GLU A 228 -0.27 -0.36 5.62
N CYS A 229 -0.94 -1.46 5.30
CA CYS A 229 -2.38 -1.57 5.46
C CYS A 229 -2.73 -1.75 6.94
N THR A 230 -3.25 -0.69 7.56
CA THR A 230 -3.67 -0.64 8.98
C THR A 230 -5.19 -0.80 9.17
N LEU A 231 -5.92 -1.15 8.11
CA LEU A 231 -7.37 -1.29 8.14
C LEU A 231 -7.81 -2.38 9.14
N ASP A 232 -8.72 -2.00 10.04
CA ASP A 232 -9.28 -2.90 11.05
C ASP A 232 -10.47 -3.67 10.46
N LEU A 233 -10.17 -4.84 9.88
CA LEU A 233 -11.17 -5.72 9.30
C LEU A 233 -11.48 -6.88 10.25
N HIS A 234 -12.69 -7.41 10.11
CA HIS A 234 -13.14 -8.60 10.85
C HIS A 234 -12.31 -9.86 10.54
N ILE A 235 -11.59 -9.88 9.41
CA ILE A 235 -10.64 -10.92 9.02
C ILE A 235 -9.19 -10.43 9.06
N PRO A 236 -8.22 -11.32 9.34
CA PRO A 236 -6.82 -10.96 9.39
C PRO A 236 -6.29 -10.45 8.05
N VAL A 237 -5.72 -9.24 8.10
CA VAL A 237 -4.90 -8.65 7.02
C VAL A 237 -3.41 -8.84 7.33
N VAL A 238 -2.71 -9.48 6.40
CA VAL A 238 -1.31 -9.87 6.52
C VAL A 238 -0.51 -9.47 5.27
N THR A 239 0.82 -9.45 5.36
CA THR A 239 1.74 -9.21 4.26
C THR A 239 2.43 -10.52 3.83
N PRO A 240 3.14 -10.57 2.69
CA PRO A 240 3.94 -11.72 2.29
C PRO A 240 4.82 -12.28 3.40
N PHE A 241 5.39 -11.41 4.24
CA PHE A 241 6.24 -11.79 5.36
C PHE A 241 5.51 -12.69 6.38
N GLU A 242 4.32 -12.30 6.85
CA GLU A 242 3.59 -13.12 7.83
C GLU A 242 3.11 -14.44 7.22
N VAL A 243 2.82 -14.48 5.91
CA VAL A 243 2.51 -15.71 5.18
C VAL A 243 3.74 -16.63 5.13
N GLU A 244 4.90 -16.08 4.78
CA GLU A 244 6.15 -16.85 4.80
C GLU A 244 6.43 -17.42 6.19
N TYR A 245 6.36 -16.60 7.23
CA TYR A 245 6.56 -17.03 8.61
C TYR A 245 5.58 -18.12 9.04
N ALA A 246 4.30 -18.03 8.63
CA ALA A 246 3.28 -19.02 8.96
C ALA A 246 3.61 -20.43 8.45
N PHE A 247 4.26 -20.55 7.29
CA PHE A 247 4.50 -21.83 6.60
C PHE A 247 5.96 -22.29 6.63
N SER A 248 6.92 -21.38 6.78
CA SER A 248 8.32 -21.75 6.99
C SER A 248 8.62 -22.00 8.47
N GLY A 249 7.90 -21.33 9.38
CA GLY A 249 8.23 -21.28 10.81
C GLY A 249 9.52 -20.50 11.12
N GLU A 250 10.18 -19.95 10.10
CA GLU A 250 11.46 -19.25 10.21
C GLU A 250 11.25 -17.74 10.14
N TRP A 251 11.78 -17.05 11.15
CA TRP A 251 11.91 -15.59 11.11
C TRP A 251 13.12 -15.22 10.26
N LYS A 252 12.89 -14.93 8.98
CA LYS A 252 13.92 -14.34 8.10
C LYS A 252 14.09 -12.84 8.38
N ARG A 253 15.03 -12.19 7.71
CA ARG A 253 15.15 -10.72 7.75
C ARG A 253 13.77 -10.11 7.45
N PHE A 254 13.36 -9.12 8.25
CA PHE A 254 12.08 -8.45 8.05
C PHE A 254 12.10 -7.73 6.70
N ASP A 255 11.42 -8.33 5.73
CA ASP A 255 11.18 -7.74 4.43
C ASP A 255 9.73 -8.02 4.05
N LYS A 256 8.91 -6.96 4.04
CA LYS A 256 7.47 -7.04 3.79
C LYS A 256 7.15 -7.70 2.44
N ASN A 257 8.07 -7.67 1.47
CA ASN A 257 7.90 -8.26 0.15
C ASN A 257 8.85 -9.42 -0.18
N SER A 258 9.55 -9.99 0.80
CA SER A 258 10.27 -11.25 0.58
C SER A 258 9.29 -12.42 0.63
N PHE A 259 9.40 -13.35 -0.31
CA PHE A 259 8.69 -14.63 -0.26
C PHE A 259 9.53 -15.74 -0.86
N SER A 260 9.94 -16.71 -0.03
CA SER A 260 10.82 -17.80 -0.47
C SER A 260 10.42 -19.17 0.09
N VAL A 261 9.13 -19.40 0.29
CA VAL A 261 8.61 -20.68 0.76
C VAL A 261 8.72 -21.73 -0.33
N SER A 262 9.32 -22.88 -0.01
CA SER A 262 9.40 -24.02 -0.93
C SER A 262 8.01 -24.60 -1.21
N LEU A 263 7.82 -25.04 -2.46
CA LEU A 263 6.63 -25.79 -2.84
C LEU A 263 6.72 -27.18 -2.20
N GLU A 264 5.65 -27.60 -1.55
CA GLU A 264 5.55 -28.98 -1.09
C GLU A 264 5.50 -29.91 -2.30
N SER A 265 6.27 -31.00 -2.25
CA SER A 265 6.32 -32.03 -3.29
C SER A 265 4.90 -32.40 -3.70
N LYS A 266 4.63 -32.44 -5.02
CA LYS A 266 3.34 -32.88 -5.56
C LYS A 266 2.93 -34.18 -4.86
N SER A 267 1.92 -34.15 -4.00
CA SER A 267 1.13 -35.36 -3.79
C SER A 267 0.44 -35.60 -5.12
N ASP A 268 0.60 -36.78 -5.71
CA ASP A 268 0.00 -37.24 -6.96
C ASP A 268 -1.55 -37.18 -6.91
N CYS A 269 -2.09 -35.96 -6.99
CA CYS A 269 -3.51 -35.69 -7.16
C CYS A 269 -3.64 -34.86 -8.44
N THR A 270 -4.03 -35.53 -9.52
CA THR A 270 -4.55 -34.94 -10.75
C THR A 270 -5.96 -34.35 -10.57
N GLU A 271 -6.49 -34.34 -9.35
CA GLU A 271 -7.72 -33.63 -9.04
C GLU A 271 -7.38 -32.16 -8.84
N VAL A 272 -7.53 -31.40 -9.93
CA VAL A 272 -8.04 -30.03 -9.83
C VAL A 272 -9.26 -30.13 -8.94
N ASP A 273 -9.14 -29.73 -7.68
CA ASP A 273 -10.27 -29.73 -6.75
C ASP A 273 -11.34 -28.89 -7.44
N HIS A 274 -12.36 -29.58 -7.97
CA HIS A 274 -13.34 -28.95 -8.82
C HIS A 274 -13.92 -27.80 -8.00
N ILE A 275 -13.81 -26.60 -8.56
CA ILE A 275 -14.44 -25.34 -8.12
C ILE A 275 -15.96 -25.54 -8.21
N GLY A 276 -16.50 -26.47 -7.42
CA GLY A 276 -17.83 -27.05 -7.56
C GLY A 276 -18.73 -26.69 -6.40
N LYS A 277 -18.16 -26.39 -5.22
CA LYS A 277 -18.94 -26.03 -4.03
C LYS A 277 -18.48 -24.72 -3.37
N ALA A 278 -17.22 -24.57 -2.97
CA ALA A 278 -16.76 -23.36 -2.27
C ALA A 278 -16.73 -22.11 -3.17
N GLY A 279 -16.21 -22.23 -4.40
CA GLY A 279 -16.23 -21.13 -5.37
C GLY A 279 -17.64 -20.73 -5.84
N ARG A 280 -18.62 -21.65 -5.80
CA ARG A 280 -20.03 -21.35 -6.07
C ARG A 280 -20.73 -20.66 -4.90
N ILE A 281 -20.29 -20.87 -3.67
CA ILE A 281 -20.83 -20.17 -2.48
C ILE A 281 -20.41 -18.70 -2.50
N LEU A 282 -19.17 -18.41 -2.89
CA LEU A 282 -18.67 -17.04 -3.12
C LEU A 282 -19.38 -16.32 -4.28
N LEU A 283 -19.78 -17.06 -5.33
CA LEU A 283 -20.58 -16.55 -6.44
C LEU A 283 -22.08 -16.49 -6.15
N ARG A 284 -22.52 -16.88 -4.94
CA ARG A 284 -23.93 -16.95 -4.52
C ARG A 284 -24.31 -15.91 -3.46
N SER A 285 -23.54 -14.84 -3.31
CA SER A 285 -24.17 -13.56 -2.99
C SER A 285 -24.88 -13.12 -4.26
N GLU A 286 -26.05 -13.70 -4.55
CA GLU A 286 -27.03 -13.03 -5.39
C GLU A 286 -27.33 -11.75 -4.64
N GLY A 287 -26.64 -10.67 -5.02
CA GLY A 287 -26.83 -9.38 -4.42
C GLY A 287 -28.32 -9.13 -4.33
N GLN A 288 -28.81 -8.76 -3.14
CA GLN A 288 -30.06 -8.04 -3.02
C GLN A 288 -29.87 -6.71 -3.74
N ASN A 289 -29.93 -6.76 -5.06
CA ASN A 289 -29.95 -5.59 -5.90
C ASN A 289 -31.35 -5.00 -5.69
N VAL A 290 -31.43 -3.90 -4.95
CA VAL A 290 -32.60 -3.04 -5.02
C VAL A 290 -32.49 -2.33 -6.37
N PRO A 291 -33.36 -2.64 -7.35
CA PRO A 291 -33.33 -1.92 -8.62
C PRO A 291 -33.62 -0.44 -8.36
N TYR A 292 -32.67 0.42 -8.74
CA TYR A 292 -32.88 1.86 -8.76
C TYR A 292 -33.82 2.21 -9.92
N CYS A 293 -35.10 2.43 -9.63
CA CYS A 293 -36.11 2.81 -10.61
C CYS A 293 -36.26 4.34 -10.67
N TYR A 294 -36.14 4.92 -11.87
CA TYR A 294 -36.47 6.32 -12.18
C TYR A 294 -38.00 6.56 -12.24
N GLY A 295 -38.73 6.13 -11.21
CA GLY A 295 -40.13 6.49 -10.99
C GLY A 295 -40.24 7.36 -9.74
N GLU A 296 -41.34 8.10 -9.58
CA GLU A 296 -41.62 8.88 -8.36
C GLU A 296 -41.37 8.01 -7.12
N GLU A 297 -40.29 8.31 -6.40
CA GLU A 297 -39.94 7.60 -5.17
C GLU A 297 -41.09 7.84 -4.19
N ASN A 298 -41.71 6.74 -3.73
CA ASN A 298 -42.65 6.81 -2.64
C ASN A 298 -41.88 7.20 -1.38
N MET A 299 -41.88 8.49 -1.06
CA MET A 299 -41.21 9.09 0.10
C MET A 299 -41.96 8.84 1.41
N ASP A 300 -43.01 8.03 1.41
CA ASP A 300 -43.73 7.67 2.62
C ASP A 300 -42.86 6.78 3.51
N ILE A 301 -42.76 7.15 4.79
CA ILE A 301 -42.15 6.33 5.83
C ILE A 301 -43.15 5.22 6.16
N HIS A 302 -42.96 4.05 5.54
CA HIS A 302 -43.70 2.86 5.89
C HIS A 302 -43.24 2.35 7.26
N SER A 303 -44.18 2.15 8.18
CA SER A 303 -43.89 1.49 9.45
C SER A 303 -43.29 0.12 9.18
N GLY A 304 -42.05 -0.12 9.65
CA GLY A 304 -41.37 -1.40 9.43
C GLY A 304 -42.17 -2.59 9.95
N ASP A 305 -42.12 -3.69 9.20
CA ASP A 305 -42.91 -4.89 9.48
C ASP A 305 -42.48 -5.55 10.80
N SER A 306 -43.43 -5.70 11.72
CA SER A 306 -43.21 -6.46 12.95
C SER A 306 -43.44 -7.95 12.69
N GLY A 307 -42.45 -8.80 13.02
CA GLY A 307 -42.59 -10.25 12.89
C GLY A 307 -41.36 -11.01 13.36
N ILE A 308 -41.52 -12.31 13.59
CA ILE A 308 -40.43 -13.25 13.90
C ILE A 308 -40.12 -14.00 12.60
N PRO A 309 -38.86 -14.37 12.25
CA PRO A 309 -38.45 -14.78 10.90
C PRO A 309 -39.19 -15.96 10.25
N CYS A 310 -40.10 -16.61 10.97
CA CYS A 310 -40.93 -17.72 10.52
C CYS A 310 -42.42 -17.37 10.32
N LYS A 311 -42.84 -16.12 10.57
CA LYS A 311 -44.17 -15.57 10.24
C LYS A 311 -44.07 -14.06 10.04
N TYR A 312 -44.13 -13.62 8.78
CA TYR A 312 -44.46 -12.25 8.45
C TYR A 312 -45.94 -12.20 8.09
N ASP A 313 -46.66 -11.21 8.62
CA ASP A 313 -48.12 -11.17 8.54
C ASP A 313 -48.66 -10.89 7.11
N ASN A 314 -47.80 -10.54 6.15
CA ASN A 314 -48.20 -10.16 4.78
C ASN A 314 -47.33 -10.79 3.67
N GLU A 315 -47.22 -12.12 3.61
CA GLU A 315 -46.77 -12.78 2.37
C GLU A 315 -47.96 -13.16 1.48
N GLY A 316 -48.10 -12.47 0.34
CA GLY A 316 -48.84 -12.94 -0.82
C GLY A 316 -50.29 -12.47 -0.95
N THR A 317 -50.48 -11.27 -1.51
CA THR A 317 -51.54 -10.97 -2.49
C THR A 317 -51.00 -10.03 -3.56
#